data_AF-A0A0D0B9S6-F1
#
_entry.id   AF-A0A0D0B9S6-F1
#
_cell.length_a   1.000
_cell.length_b   1.000
_cell.length_c   1.000
_cell.angle_alpha   90.00
_cell.angle_beta   90.00
_cell.angle_gamma   90.00
#
_symmetry.space_group_name_H-M   'P 1'
#
loop_
_entity.id
_entity.type
_entity.pdbx_description
1 polymer ?
#
loop_
_entity_poly.entity_id
_entity_poly.type
_entity_poly.pdbx_seq_one_letter_code
_entity_poly.pdbx_strand_id
1 'polypeptide(L)' 'MQGLLDALNGYEETLSRQNYLAGNEITLVDLYHLPYGEMLSNSRINVMFTIGPNVSRWWTEISSRPAWLAIKNGIPLQG' A
#
# COMPACT_ATOMS: atom_id res chain seq x y z
N MET A 1 -0.33 -7.35 16.21
CA MET A 1 0.34 -6.16 15.62
C MET A 1 1.81 -6.40 15.31
N GLN A 2 2.61 -7.07 16.16
CA GLN A 2 4.06 -7.21 15.96
C GLN A 2 4.46 -7.70 14.56
N GLY A 3 3.88 -8.81 14.08
CA GLY A 3 4.23 -9.35 12.75
C GLY A 3 3.94 -8.41 11.57
N LEU A 4 2.95 -7.52 11.68
CA LEU A 4 2.70 -6.49 10.66
C LEU A 4 3.80 -5.43 10.67
N LEU A 5 4.22 -4.98 11.86
CA LEU A 5 5.30 -4.00 12.00
C LEU A 5 6.62 -4.57 11.48
N ASP A 6 6.92 -5.83 11.80
CA ASP A 6 8.14 -6.50 11.32
C ASP A 6 8.16 -6.62 9.80
N ALA A 7 7.03 -6.98 9.18
CA ALA A 7 6.90 -7.02 7.73
C ALA A 7 7.12 -5.64 7.10
N LEU A 8 6.50 -4.59 7.66
CA LEU A 8 6.63 -3.23 7.13
C LEU A 8 8.04 -2.66 7.34
N ASN A 9 8.75 -3.04 8.40
CA ASN A 9 10.16 -2.68 8.57
C ASN A 9 11.03 -3.33 7.47
N GLY A 10 10.76 -4.58 7.11
CA GLY A 10 11.39 -5.22 5.95
C GLY A 10 11.04 -4.54 4.63
N TYR A 11 9.81 -4.02 4.50
CA TYR A 11 9.40 -3.26 3.33
C TYR A 11 10.14 -1.92 3.25
N GLU A 12 10.30 -1.21 4.36
CA GLU A 12 11.06 0.04 4.42
C GLU A 12 12.51 -0.16 3.93
N GLU A 13 13.16 -1.25 4.36
CA GLU A 13 14.50 -1.59 3.91
C GLU A 13 14.52 -1.91 2.40
N THR A 14 13.56 -2.69 1.92
CA THR A 14 13.44 -3.05 0.50
C THR A 14 13.20 -1.81 -0.37
N LEU A 15 12.22 -0.99 0.00
CA LEU A 15 11.80 0.21 -0.72
C LEU A 15 12.82 1.36 -0.63
N SER A 16 13.81 1.26 0.26
CA SER A 16 14.97 2.17 0.25
C SER A 16 15.89 1.95 -0.95
N ARG A 17 15.83 0.76 -1.57
CA ARG A 17 16.67 0.36 -2.71
C ARG A 17 15.94 0.34 -4.05
N GLN A 18 14.61 0.31 -4.02
CA GLN A 18 13.77 0.16 -5.21
C GLN A 18 12.40 0.84 -5.02
N ASN A 19 11.70 1.10 -6.12
CA ASN A 19 10.45 1.88 -6.06
C ASN A 19 9.24 1.09 -5.55
N TYR A 20 9.22 -0.21 -5.80
CA TYR A 20 8.10 -1.11 -5.52
C TYR A 20 8.60 -2.40 -4.85
N LEU A 21 7.71 -3.26 -4.36
CA LEU A 21 8.11 -4.45 -3.59
C LEU A 21 8.81 -5.50 -4.45
N ALA A 22 8.53 -5.55 -5.76
CA ALA A 22 9.13 -6.50 -6.69
C ALA A 22 10.23 -5.91 -7.58
N GLY A 23 10.61 -4.63 -7.38
CA GLY A 23 11.63 -3.95 -8.18
C GLY A 23 11.29 -2.49 -8.44
N ASN A 24 11.70 -1.97 -9.60
CA ASN A 24 11.49 -0.56 -9.96
C ASN A 24 10.22 -0.28 -10.77
N GLU A 25 9.47 -1.33 -11.11
CA GLU A 25 8.19 -1.25 -11.80
C GLU A 25 7.07 -1.80 -10.92
N ILE A 26 5.87 -1.23 -11.07
CA ILE A 26 4.71 -1.70 -10.32
C ILE A 26 4.29 -3.09 -10.81
N THR A 27 3.99 -3.98 -9.87
CA THR A 27 3.56 -5.34 -10.17
C THR A 27 2.29 -5.73 -9.42
N LEU A 28 1.80 -6.93 -9.66
CA LEU A 28 0.69 -7.50 -8.90
C LEU A 28 0.99 -7.57 -7.39
N VAL A 29 2.26 -7.74 -7.00
CA VAL A 29 2.67 -7.79 -5.58
C VAL A 29 2.26 -6.51 -4.86
N ASP A 30 2.47 -5.35 -5.47
CA ASP A 30 2.12 -4.06 -4.89
C ASP A 30 0.61 -3.89 -4.80
N LEU A 31 -0.10 -4.20 -5.88
CA LEU A 31 -1.55 -4.04 -5.99
C LEU A 31 -2.31 -4.94 -5.00
N TYR A 32 -1.76 -6.11 -4.66
CA TYR A 32 -2.36 -7.05 -3.70
C TYR A 32 -2.53 -6.45 -2.29
N HIS A 33 -1.76 -5.40 -1.96
CA HIS A 33 -1.84 -4.75 -0.65
C HIS A 33 -2.97 -3.72 -0.55
N LEU A 34 -3.51 -3.23 -1.68
CA LEU A 34 -4.47 -2.14 -1.71
C LEU A 34 -5.75 -2.40 -0.88
N PRO A 35 -6.42 -3.56 -0.97
CA PRO A 35 -7.65 -3.77 -0.23
C PRO A 35 -7.44 -3.76 1.29
N TYR A 36 -6.39 -4.44 1.77
CA TYR A 36 -6.08 -4.51 3.19
C TYR A 36 -5.53 -3.19 3.73
N GLY A 37 -4.71 -2.49 2.97
CA GLY A 37 -4.20 -1.17 3.36
C GLY A 37 -5.33 -0.12 3.46
N GLU A 38 -6.27 -0.09 2.51
CA GLU A 38 -7.44 0.80 2.57
C GLU A 38 -8.34 0.46 3.77
N MET A 39 -8.55 -0.83 4.05
CA MET A 39 -9.30 -1.28 5.24
C MET A 39 -8.66 -0.77 6.55
N LEU A 40 -7.32 -0.82 6.65
CA LEU A 40 -6.59 -0.28 7.80
C LEU A 40 -6.75 1.25 7.90
N SER A 41 -6.61 1.98 6.79
CA SER A 41 -6.82 3.43 6.74
C SER A 41 -8.25 3.82 7.16
N ASN A 42 -9.27 3.12 6.67
CA ASN A 42 -10.67 3.34 7.06
C ASN A 42 -10.93 3.05 8.55
N SER A 43 -10.16 2.13 9.12
CA SER A 43 -10.17 1.82 10.56
C SER A 43 -9.33 2.82 11.39
N ARG A 44 -8.83 3.90 10.77
CA ARG A 44 -7.93 4.91 11.36
C ARG A 44 -6.58 4.35 11.84
N ILE A 45 -6.15 3.21 11.26
CA ILE A 45 -4.85 2.61 11.51
C ILE A 45 -3.89 3.09 10.42
N ASN A 46 -3.13 4.13 10.73
CA ASN A 46 -2.25 4.81 9.75
C ASN A 46 -0.83 4.23 9.70
N VAL A 47 -0.68 2.92 9.91
CA VAL A 47 0.64 2.27 10.05
C VAL A 47 1.54 2.47 8.82
N MET A 48 0.95 2.56 7.62
CA MET A 48 1.70 2.83 6.38
C MET A 48 2.41 4.18 6.37
N PHE A 49 2.00 5.12 7.23
CA PHE A 49 2.60 6.46 7.35
C PHE A 49 3.49 6.62 8.59
N THR A 50 3.60 5.59 9.45
CA THR A 50 4.37 5.67 10.69
C THR A 50 5.70 4.91 10.64
N ILE A 51 5.88 4.03 9.66
CA ILE A 51 7.07 3.16 9.57
C ILE A 51 8.29 3.92 9.05
N GLY A 52 8.12 4.71 7.99
CA GLY A 52 9.21 5.44 7.37
C GLY A 52 8.83 6.08 6.04
N PRO A 53 9.74 6.89 5.47
CA PRO A 53 9.48 7.63 4.24
C PRO A 53 9.27 6.72 3.02
N ASN A 54 9.92 5.56 2.94
CA ASN A 54 9.86 4.71 1.75
C ASN A 54 8.53 3.96 1.66
N VAL A 55 8.05 3.39 2.77
CA VAL A 55 6.70 2.79 2.88
C VAL A 55 5.63 3.85 2.69
N SER A 56 5.79 5.05 3.27
CA SER A 56 4.83 6.15 3.10
C SER A 56 4.71 6.57 1.64
N ARG A 57 5.85 6.73 0.94
CA ARG A 57 5.89 7.02 -0.50
C ARG A 57 5.20 5.91 -1.30
N TRP A 58 5.62 4.66 -1.11
CA TRP A 58 5.08 3.50 -1.82
C TRP A 58 3.57 3.40 -1.65
N TRP A 59 3.08 3.50 -0.41
CA TRP A 59 1.65 3.45 -0.12
C TRP A 59 0.89 4.59 -0.81
N THR A 60 1.42 5.81 -0.76
CA THR A 60 0.82 6.97 -1.45
C THR A 60 0.74 6.73 -2.95
N GLU A 61 1.81 6.24 -3.58
CA GLU A 61 1.83 5.98 -5.02
C GLU A 61 0.81 4.93 -5.45
N ILE A 62 0.73 3.79 -4.76
CA ILE A 62 -0.17 2.72 -5.19
C ILE A 62 -1.64 3.04 -4.88
N SER A 63 -1.92 3.68 -3.74
CA SER A 63 -3.29 4.01 -3.31
C SER A 63 -3.88 5.25 -4.00
N SER A 64 -3.06 6.07 -4.65
CA SER A 64 -3.52 7.22 -5.44
C SER A 64 -3.80 6.88 -6.91
N ARG A 65 -3.55 5.63 -7.35
CA ARG A 65 -3.73 5.24 -8.75
C ARG A 65 -5.19 5.38 -9.19
N PRO A 66 -5.47 5.98 -10.37
CA PRO A 66 -6.84 6.15 -10.86
C PRO A 66 -7.63 4.84 -10.92
N ALA A 67 -6.99 3.74 -11.32
CA ALA A 67 -7.61 2.42 -11.39
C ALA A 67 -8.06 1.90 -10.01
N TRP A 68 -7.30 2.20 -8.94
CA TRP A 68 -7.70 1.84 -7.58
C TRP A 68 -8.81 2.76 -7.08
N LEU A 69 -8.65 4.07 -7.25
CA LEU A 69 -9.63 5.07 -6.83
C LEU A 69 -11.03 4.81 -7.42
N ALA A 70 -11.11 4.26 -8.63
CA ALA A 70 -12.36 3.90 -9.29
C ALA A 70 -13.16 2.79 -8.59
N ILE A 71 -12.50 1.90 -7.83
CA ILE A 71 -13.13 0.70 -7.25
C ILE A 71 -13.02 0.60 -5.72
N LYS A 72 -12.20 1.43 -5.07
CA LYS A 72 -11.87 1.26 -3.65
C LYS A 72 -13.05 1.37 -2.69
N ASN A 73 -14.14 2.00 -3.12
CA ASN A 73 -15.39 2.15 -2.37
C ASN A 73 -16.46 1.12 -2.80
N GLY A 74 -16.06 0.06 -3.50
CA GLY A 74 -16.95 -0.92 -4.12
C GLY A 74 -17.01 -0.74 -5.64
N ILE A 75 -17.33 -1.83 -6.34
CA ILE A 75 -17.53 -1.81 -7.79
C ILE A 75 -18.82 -1.01 -8.06
N PRO A 76 -18.78 0.04 -8.90
CA PRO A 76 -19.99 0.75 -9.30
C PRO A 76 -20.97 -0.25 -9.92
N LEU A 77 -22.19 -0.31 -9.40
CA LEU A 77 -23.25 -1.07 -10.04
C LEU A 77 -23.47 -0.45 -11.43
N GLN A 78 -23.08 -1.16 -12.48
CA GLN A 78 -23.54 -0.83 -13.82
C GLN A 78 -25.02 -1.23 -13.87
N GLY A 79 -25.89 -0.24 -13.97
CA GLY A 79 -27.33 -0.43 -14.18
C GLY A 79 -27.63 -0.96 -15.57
#